data_AF-Q0V9M8-F1
#
_entry.id   AF-Q0V9M8-F1
#
_cell.length_a   1.000
_cell.length_b   1.000
_cell.length_c   1.000
_cell.angle_alpha   90.00
_cell.angle_beta   90.00
_cell.angle_gamma   90.00
#
_symmetry.space_group_name_H-M   'P 1'
#
loop_
_entity.id
_entity.type
_entity.pdbx_description
1 polymer ?
#
loop_
_entity_poly.entity_id
_entity_poly.type
_entity_poly.pdbx_seq_one_letter_code
_entity_poly.pdbx_strand_id
1 'polypeptide(L)'
;MELEKDVQPLPPRYRFRDLLMGDWQQDDRVHVEFYVNENSFKERLKLFFIKNQRSSLRVRVFNCSLKLLSCLLYIIRVLLDDPRESRGGCWECTKQNYSAQQKFDWTPIIWVNRPLPLWGLQVLVALISFWETMLLTYLGYKGNIWEQLLRIPFILEMLNTLPFFVTIFWPPLRNVFIPVFLNCWLAKHALENMINDLHRAIQRTHSAMFNQVFILICTLICLMFTCICGIQHLERAGNNLTLFDSLYFCIVTFSTVGFGDVTPKIWPSQLLVVIMICVALIVLPIQVTTVTLWLSVFQAHLPPYSLVLSASSSKAK
;
A
#
# COMPACT_ATOMS: atom_id res chain seq x y z
N MET A 1 59.86 -25.06 31.81
CA MET A 1 59.52 -25.90 30.65
C MET A 1 58.28 -26.67 31.03
N GLU A 2 57.11 -26.02 30.92
CA GLU A 2 56.27 -25.88 29.71
C GLU A 2 55.54 -27.21 29.42
N LEU A 3 54.21 -27.28 29.67
CA LEU A 3 53.09 -26.90 28.78
C LEU A 3 53.02 -27.92 27.60
N GLU A 4 51.97 -28.72 27.38
CA GLU A 4 50.56 -28.44 27.05
C GLU A 4 49.72 -29.71 27.36
N LYS A 5 48.55 -29.65 28.03
CA LYS A 5 47.20 -29.28 27.56
C LYS A 5 46.62 -30.15 26.42
N ASP A 6 45.82 -31.15 26.80
CA ASP A 6 44.65 -31.56 26.02
C ASP A 6 43.39 -31.31 26.85
N VAL A 7 42.73 -30.19 26.57
CA VAL A 7 41.48 -29.76 27.21
C VAL A 7 40.34 -30.02 26.22
N GLN A 8 39.42 -30.91 26.61
CA GLN A 8 38.14 -31.10 25.92
C GLN A 8 37.32 -29.81 25.97
N PRO A 9 36.62 -29.42 24.88
CA PRO A 9 35.89 -28.16 24.86
C PRO A 9 34.70 -28.18 25.82
N LEU A 10 34.68 -27.20 26.72
CA LEU A 10 33.56 -26.89 27.61
C LEU A 10 32.31 -26.45 26.83
N PRO A 11 31.10 -26.88 27.22
CA PRO A 11 29.86 -26.42 26.61
C PRO A 11 29.57 -24.94 26.94
N PRO A 12 28.77 -24.24 26.12
CA PRO A 12 28.51 -22.82 26.30
C PRO A 12 27.67 -22.55 27.55
N ARG A 13 28.28 -21.79 28.48
CA ARG A 13 27.67 -20.94 29.51
C ARG A 13 26.15 -21.12 29.72
N TYR A 14 25.79 -22.00 30.63
CA TYR A 14 24.47 -21.95 31.27
C TYR A 14 24.33 -20.63 32.04
N ARG A 15 23.21 -19.95 31.83
CA ARG A 15 22.89 -18.68 32.46
C ARG A 15 22.53 -18.95 33.92
N PHE A 16 23.20 -18.27 34.84
CA PHE A 16 23.03 -18.39 36.31
C PHE A 16 21.58 -18.27 36.82
N ARG A 17 20.65 -17.78 35.98
CA ARG A 17 19.23 -17.65 36.30
C ARG A 17 18.49 -18.99 36.30
N ASP A 18 18.98 -19.99 35.56
CA ASP A 18 18.35 -21.31 35.43
C ASP A 18 18.68 -22.24 36.61
N LEU A 19 19.69 -21.90 37.40
CA LEU A 19 20.10 -22.61 38.62
C LEU A 19 19.30 -22.17 39.87
N LEU A 20 18.53 -21.09 39.79
CA LEU A 20 17.82 -20.48 40.93
C LEU A 20 16.33 -20.84 41.00
N MET A 21 15.72 -21.29 39.91
CA MET A 21 14.35 -21.80 39.93
C MET A 21 14.39 -23.32 39.99
N GLY A 22 14.55 -23.82 41.22
CA GLY A 22 14.30 -25.22 41.52
C GLY A 22 12.82 -25.52 41.35
N ASP A 23 12.48 -26.22 40.27
CA ASP A 23 11.30 -27.07 40.20
C ASP A 23 11.79 -28.48 39.85
N TRP A 24 11.95 -29.28 40.91
CA TRP A 24 12.16 -30.72 40.82
C TRP A 24 10.80 -31.37 40.55
N GLN A 25 10.36 -31.34 39.29
CA GLN A 25 9.27 -32.19 38.85
C GLN A 25 9.74 -33.07 37.70
N GLN A 26 9.98 -34.31 38.10
CA GLN A 26 10.25 -35.47 37.29
C GLN A 26 9.19 -35.59 36.19
N ASP A 27 9.57 -35.25 34.97
CA ASP A 27 8.81 -35.52 33.77
C ASP A 27 9.85 -35.92 32.72
N ASP A 28 9.80 -37.18 32.28
CA ASP A 28 10.52 -37.74 31.14
C ASP A 28 10.07 -37.06 29.84
N ARG A 29 10.29 -35.74 29.74
CA ARG A 29 10.19 -35.03 28.49
C ARG A 29 11.58 -35.08 27.89
N VAL A 30 11.79 -36.11 27.08
CA VAL A 30 12.78 -36.08 26.01
C VAL A 30 12.65 -34.70 25.38
N HIS A 31 13.63 -33.83 25.63
CA HIS A 31 13.74 -32.58 24.89
C HIS A 31 14.02 -33.01 23.46
N VAL A 32 12.95 -33.17 22.68
CA VAL A 32 13.02 -33.25 21.23
C VAL A 32 13.47 -31.88 20.81
N GLU A 33 14.78 -31.70 20.86
CA GLU A 33 15.50 -30.70 20.14
C GLU A 33 15.04 -30.86 18.68
N PHE A 34 14.12 -29.99 18.24
CA PHE A 34 13.59 -29.97 16.87
C PHE A 34 14.73 -29.55 15.92
N TYR A 35 15.70 -30.44 15.72
CA TYR A 35 16.90 -30.22 14.90
C TYR A 35 16.71 -30.62 13.43
N VAL A 36 15.46 -30.67 12.95
CA VAL A 36 15.18 -31.11 11.57
C VAL A 36 14.25 -30.13 10.87
N ASN A 37 14.70 -28.89 10.63
CA ASN A 37 14.19 -28.11 9.49
C ASN A 37 15.03 -26.91 9.03
N GLU A 38 16.22 -26.66 9.59
CA GLU A 38 17.01 -25.46 9.24
C GLU A 38 17.57 -25.46 7.80
N ASN A 39 17.54 -26.60 7.11
CA ASN A 39 18.11 -26.75 5.76
C ASN A 39 17.11 -26.70 4.60
N SER A 40 15.80 -26.54 4.86
CA SER A 40 14.86 -26.34 3.75
C SER A 40 15.00 -24.93 3.17
N PHE A 41 15.09 -24.83 1.84
CA PHE A 41 15.15 -23.56 1.11
C PHE A 41 14.01 -22.60 1.51
N LYS A 42 12.83 -23.16 1.81
CA LYS A 42 11.66 -22.40 2.29
C LYS A 42 11.92 -21.71 3.63
N GLU A 43 12.53 -22.40 4.61
CA GLU A 43 12.81 -21.81 5.93
C GLU A 43 13.95 -20.78 5.85
N ARG A 44 14.95 -20.96 4.98
CA ARG A 44 15.98 -19.94 4.72
C ARG A 44 15.39 -18.67 4.11
N LEU A 45 14.50 -18.81 3.12
CA LEU A 45 13.76 -17.69 2.55
C LEU A 45 12.86 -17.02 3.58
N LYS A 46 12.15 -17.79 4.41
CA LYS A 46 11.30 -17.27 5.49
C LYS A 46 12.11 -16.53 6.56
N LEU A 47 13.30 -17.03 6.88
CA LEU A 47 14.26 -16.35 7.75
C LEU A 47 14.66 -15.00 7.13
N PHE A 48 14.98 -14.96 5.84
CA PHE A 48 15.41 -13.73 5.16
C PHE A 48 14.29 -12.69 4.98
N PHE A 49 13.11 -13.11 4.50
CA PHE A 49 11.99 -12.22 4.18
C PHE A 49 11.13 -11.83 5.38
N ILE A 50 10.98 -12.72 6.38
CA ILE A 50 10.03 -12.50 7.49
C ILE A 50 10.75 -12.36 8.83
N LYS A 51 11.61 -13.32 9.21
CA LYS A 51 12.19 -13.34 10.57
C LYS A 51 13.32 -12.31 10.73
N ASN A 52 14.10 -12.04 9.68
CA ASN A 52 15.21 -11.11 9.72
C ASN A 52 14.74 -9.67 9.50
N GLN A 53 14.79 -8.88 10.56
CA GLN A 53 14.22 -7.54 10.63
C GLN A 53 14.79 -6.55 9.60
N ARG A 54 16.12 -6.47 9.47
CA ARG A 54 16.75 -5.53 8.53
C ARG A 54 16.47 -5.90 7.07
N SER A 55 16.45 -7.18 6.76
CA SER A 55 16.17 -7.66 5.40
C SER A 55 14.68 -7.52 5.07
N SER A 56 13.77 -7.89 5.98
CA SER A 56 12.33 -7.67 5.85
C SER A 56 12.00 -6.20 5.59
N LEU A 57 12.58 -5.28 6.36
CA LEU A 57 12.36 -3.85 6.19
C LEU A 57 12.83 -3.35 4.82
N ARG A 58 14.02 -3.78 4.35
CA ARG A 58 14.51 -3.43 3.00
C ARG A 58 13.60 -3.94 1.89
N VAL A 59 13.10 -5.16 2.00
CA VAL A 59 12.15 -5.73 1.03
C VAL A 59 10.85 -4.91 1.02
N ARG A 60 10.29 -4.57 2.18
CA ARG A 60 9.05 -3.77 2.27
C ARG A 60 9.24 -2.35 1.72
N VAL A 61 10.37 -1.71 2.00
CA VAL A 61 10.73 -0.40 1.44
C VAL A 61 10.82 -0.49 -0.08
N PHE A 62 11.48 -1.53 -0.59
CA PHE A 62 11.59 -1.77 -2.03
C PHE A 62 10.22 -1.96 -2.67
N ASN A 63 9.35 -2.78 -2.09
CA ASN A 63 7.99 -2.97 -2.59
C ASN A 63 7.19 -1.66 -2.59
N CYS A 64 7.21 -0.92 -1.48
CA CYS A 64 6.58 0.39 -1.38
C CYS A 64 7.08 1.34 -2.49
N SER A 65 8.41 1.37 -2.74
CA SER A 65 8.99 2.17 -3.81
C SER A 65 8.54 1.75 -5.20
N LEU A 66 8.37 0.45 -5.48
CA LEU A 66 7.84 -0.05 -6.75
C LEU A 66 6.38 0.35 -6.95
N LYS A 67 5.56 0.31 -5.88
CA LYS A 67 4.16 0.77 -5.94
C LYS A 67 4.07 2.27 -6.21
N LEU A 68 4.86 3.09 -5.52
CA LEU A 68 4.93 4.52 -5.78
C LEU A 68 5.44 4.82 -7.20
N LEU A 69 6.44 4.09 -7.68
CA LEU A 69 6.94 4.19 -9.05
C LEU A 69 5.83 3.87 -10.07
N SER A 70 5.00 2.86 -9.82
CA SER A 70 3.88 2.52 -10.70
C SER A 70 2.83 3.65 -10.76
N CYS A 71 2.56 4.32 -9.64
CA CYS A 71 1.69 5.50 -9.60
C CYS A 71 2.32 6.68 -10.35
N LEU A 72 3.63 6.90 -10.21
CA LEU A 72 4.35 7.94 -10.95
C LEU A 72 4.30 7.68 -12.46
N LEU A 73 4.53 6.44 -12.89
CA LEU A 73 4.41 6.04 -14.29
C LEU A 73 2.98 6.27 -14.82
N TYR A 74 1.95 6.12 -13.99
CA TYR A 74 0.59 6.47 -14.35
C TYR A 74 0.42 7.98 -14.57
N ILE A 75 0.96 8.84 -13.69
CA ILE A 75 0.92 10.30 -13.86
C ILE A 75 1.63 10.71 -15.15
N ILE A 76 2.84 10.18 -15.40
CA ILE A 76 3.60 10.43 -16.62
C ILE A 76 2.80 10.00 -17.86
N ARG A 77 2.15 8.84 -17.81
CA ARG A 77 1.25 8.38 -18.88
C ARG A 77 0.12 9.37 -19.14
N VAL A 78 -0.54 9.89 -18.11
CA VAL A 78 -1.63 10.86 -18.27
C VAL A 78 -1.11 12.18 -18.85
N LEU A 79 0.06 12.65 -18.42
CA LEU A 79 0.66 13.91 -18.90
C LEU A 79 1.10 13.84 -20.37
N LEU A 80 1.50 12.66 -20.83
CA LEU A 80 1.88 12.41 -22.23
C LEU A 80 0.69 12.02 -23.12
N ASP A 81 -0.52 11.98 -22.56
CA ASP A 81 -1.71 11.54 -23.27
C ASP A 81 -2.30 12.71 -24.09
N ASP A 82 -2.11 12.68 -25.41
CA ASP A 82 -2.66 13.71 -26.28
C ASP A 82 -4.17 13.51 -26.48
N PRO A 83 -5.04 14.47 -26.10
CA PRO A 83 -6.49 14.32 -26.19
C PRO A 83 -6.97 14.12 -27.63
N ARG A 84 -6.20 14.58 -28.63
CA ARG A 84 -6.50 14.47 -30.06
C ARG A 84 -6.27 13.05 -30.62
N GLU A 85 -5.42 12.25 -29.99
CA GLU A 85 -5.14 10.86 -30.37
C GLU A 85 -6.03 9.83 -29.65
N SER A 86 -6.90 10.28 -28.72
CA SER A 86 -7.80 9.42 -27.92
C SER A 86 -8.75 8.54 -28.74
N ARG A 87 -8.89 8.76 -30.05
CA ARG A 87 -9.71 7.93 -30.96
C ARG A 87 -8.88 6.99 -31.85
N GLY A 88 -7.56 7.04 -31.78
CA GLY A 88 -6.66 6.28 -32.66
C GLY A 88 -6.28 4.88 -32.15
N GLY A 89 -6.70 4.49 -30.95
CA GLY A 89 -6.24 3.27 -30.27
C GLY A 89 -7.16 2.06 -30.31
N CYS A 90 -8.38 2.21 -30.83
CA CYS A 90 -9.38 1.14 -30.85
C CYS A 90 -9.08 0.13 -31.97
N TRP A 91 -9.07 -1.16 -31.63
CA TRP A 91 -9.01 -2.25 -32.61
C TRP A 91 -10.27 -2.23 -33.47
N GLU A 92 -10.12 -2.09 -34.79
CA GLU A 92 -11.22 -2.12 -35.78
C GLU A 92 -12.24 -0.97 -35.74
N CYS A 93 -11.99 0.14 -35.03
CA CYS A 93 -12.90 1.28 -35.09
C CYS A 93 -12.78 2.07 -36.42
N THR A 94 -13.83 2.06 -37.24
CA THR A 94 -13.99 3.00 -38.36
C THR A 94 -14.12 4.44 -37.85
N LYS A 95 -13.38 5.38 -38.44
CA LYS A 95 -13.52 6.83 -38.17
C LYS A 95 -14.95 7.26 -38.52
N GLN A 96 -15.83 7.35 -37.53
CA GLN A 96 -17.19 7.84 -37.75
C GLN A 96 -17.17 9.36 -37.96
N ASN A 97 -17.64 9.80 -39.12
CA ASN A 97 -17.98 11.20 -39.37
C ASN A 97 -19.26 11.53 -38.62
N TYR A 98 -19.20 12.62 -37.85
CA TYR A 98 -20.25 13.06 -36.95
C TYR A 98 -21.58 13.31 -37.67
N SER A 99 -22.60 12.57 -37.25
CA SER A 99 -23.98 13.04 -37.28
C SER A 99 -24.67 12.60 -35.99
N ALA A 100 -24.95 13.59 -35.14
CA ALA A 100 -26.00 13.65 -34.14
C ALA A 100 -26.54 12.32 -33.58
N GLN A 101 -25.96 11.86 -32.46
CA GLN A 101 -26.70 11.21 -31.37
C GLN A 101 -25.83 11.24 -30.11
N GLN A 102 -26.39 11.72 -28.99
CA GLN A 102 -25.78 11.70 -27.64
C GLN A 102 -25.64 10.25 -27.13
N LYS A 103 -24.91 9.39 -27.85
CA LYS A 103 -24.61 8.04 -27.38
C LYS A 103 -23.28 8.09 -26.63
N PHE A 104 -23.29 7.52 -25.43
CA PHE A 104 -22.11 7.45 -24.58
C PHE A 104 -21.08 6.49 -25.20
N ASP A 105 -19.92 7.03 -25.60
CA ASP A 105 -18.85 6.26 -26.21
C ASP A 105 -17.92 5.67 -25.14
N TRP A 106 -17.94 4.34 -25.00
CA TRP A 106 -17.06 3.59 -24.08
C TRP A 106 -15.64 3.39 -24.60
N THR A 107 -15.44 3.59 -25.91
CA THR A 107 -14.15 3.36 -26.59
C THR A 107 -12.99 4.17 -26.01
N PRO A 108 -13.09 5.48 -25.70
CA PRO A 108 -11.99 6.23 -25.08
C PRO A 108 -11.68 5.83 -23.63
N ILE A 109 -12.61 5.15 -22.93
CA ILE A 109 -12.39 4.66 -21.56
C ILE A 109 -11.59 3.36 -21.62
N ILE A 110 -11.98 2.43 -22.50
CA ILE A 110 -11.35 1.11 -22.57
C ILE A 110 -9.99 1.18 -23.29
N TRP A 111 -9.89 1.97 -24.36
CA TRP A 111 -8.71 2.03 -25.21
C TRP A 111 -7.92 3.30 -24.95
N VAL A 112 -6.72 3.14 -24.41
CA VAL A 112 -5.79 4.19 -24.06
C VAL A 112 -4.47 3.93 -24.76
N ASN A 113 -4.11 4.83 -25.67
CA ASN A 113 -2.83 4.78 -26.35
C ASN A 113 -1.69 4.99 -25.35
N ARG A 114 -0.76 4.04 -25.34
CA ARG A 114 0.39 4.06 -24.44
C ARG A 114 1.66 3.95 -25.27
N PRO A 115 2.65 4.84 -25.06
CA PRO A 115 3.93 4.68 -25.75
C PRO A 115 4.60 3.38 -25.27
N LEU A 116 5.15 2.64 -26.23
CA LEU A 116 5.85 1.36 -26.01
C LEU A 116 6.85 1.38 -24.84
N PRO A 117 7.70 2.40 -24.64
CA PRO A 117 8.62 2.42 -23.50
C PRO A 117 7.91 2.48 -22.14
N LEU A 118 6.80 3.23 -22.02
CA LEU A 118 6.04 3.27 -20.75
C LEU A 118 5.35 1.93 -20.49
N TRP A 119 4.80 1.30 -21.53
CA TRP A 119 4.22 -0.04 -21.40
C TRP A 119 5.28 -1.04 -20.93
N GLY A 120 6.47 -1.05 -21.54
CA GLY A 120 7.57 -1.95 -21.15
C GLY A 120 8.01 -1.76 -19.70
N LEU A 121 8.17 -0.51 -19.26
CA LEU A 121 8.50 -0.20 -17.86
C LEU A 121 7.41 -0.67 -16.88
N GLN A 122 6.14 -0.47 -17.21
CA GLN A 122 5.03 -0.89 -16.35
C GLN A 122 4.90 -2.41 -16.28
N VAL A 123 5.09 -3.13 -17.39
CA VAL A 123 5.14 -4.59 -17.41
C VAL A 123 6.29 -5.10 -16.55
N LEU A 124 7.48 -4.50 -16.64
CA LEU A 124 8.62 -4.88 -15.80
C LEU A 124 8.32 -4.71 -14.30
N VAL A 125 7.78 -3.56 -13.89
CA VAL A 125 7.40 -3.30 -12.50
C VAL A 125 6.30 -4.26 -12.03
N ALA A 126 5.33 -4.58 -12.90
CA ALA A 126 4.27 -5.53 -12.61
C ALA A 126 4.80 -6.96 -12.42
N LEU A 127 5.74 -7.41 -13.25
CA LEU A 127 6.37 -8.74 -13.13
C LEU A 127 7.16 -8.87 -11.82
N ILE A 128 7.95 -7.85 -11.45
CA ILE A 128 8.69 -7.85 -10.19
C ILE A 128 7.73 -7.91 -9.00
N SER A 129 6.67 -7.09 -9.03
CA SER A 129 5.67 -7.05 -7.96
C SER A 129 4.88 -8.36 -7.84
N PHE A 130 4.51 -8.96 -8.98
CA PHE A 130 3.85 -10.26 -9.02
C PHE A 130 4.73 -11.35 -8.41
N TRP A 131 6.02 -11.40 -8.78
CA TRP A 131 6.93 -12.41 -8.24
C TRP A 131 7.14 -12.25 -6.74
N GLU A 132 7.26 -11.01 -6.27
CA GLU A 132 7.38 -10.71 -4.83
C GLU A 132 6.12 -11.14 -4.07
N THR A 133 4.93 -10.82 -4.57
CA THR A 133 3.68 -11.19 -3.90
C THR A 133 3.43 -12.70 -3.92
N MET A 134 3.79 -13.41 -4.99
CA MET A 134 3.78 -14.87 -5.03
C MET A 134 4.74 -15.47 -4.01
N LEU A 135 5.96 -14.94 -3.92
CA LEU A 135 6.96 -15.40 -2.95
C LEU A 135 6.51 -15.17 -1.51
N LEU A 136 6.02 -13.97 -1.17
CA LEU A 136 5.46 -13.67 0.14
C LEU A 136 4.25 -14.55 0.46
N THR A 137 3.43 -14.86 -0.54
CA THR A 137 2.27 -15.75 -0.37
C THR A 137 2.73 -17.16 -0.03
N TYR A 138 3.67 -17.70 -0.80
CA TYR A 138 4.27 -19.02 -0.58
C TYR A 138 4.94 -19.17 0.80
N LEU A 139 5.67 -18.13 1.24
CA LEU A 139 6.33 -18.12 2.56
C LEU A 139 5.34 -17.92 3.71
N GLY A 140 4.26 -17.19 3.47
CA GLY A 140 3.18 -16.94 4.42
C GLY A 140 2.18 -18.10 4.58
N TYR A 141 2.30 -19.15 3.76
CA TYR A 141 1.38 -20.29 3.78
C TYR A 141 1.41 -21.03 5.13
N LYS A 142 0.27 -20.98 5.84
CA LYS A 142 0.03 -21.67 7.13
C LYS A 142 -0.97 -22.83 7.03
N GLY A 143 -1.37 -23.23 5.82
CA GLY A 143 -2.31 -24.33 5.58
C GLY A 143 -3.59 -23.93 4.84
N ASN A 144 -4.07 -22.70 5.01
CA ASN A 144 -5.28 -22.21 4.33
C ASN A 144 -4.93 -21.24 3.18
N ILE A 145 -4.98 -21.73 1.94
CA ILE A 145 -4.71 -20.90 0.74
C ILE A 145 -5.82 -19.88 0.50
N TRP A 146 -7.07 -20.26 0.77
CA TRP A 146 -8.25 -19.42 0.50
C TRP A 146 -8.26 -18.14 1.33
N GLU A 147 -7.89 -18.24 2.61
CA GLU A 147 -7.76 -17.06 3.47
C GLU A 147 -6.75 -16.06 2.91
N GLN A 148 -5.68 -16.55 2.29
CA GLN A 148 -4.60 -15.73 1.76
C GLN A 148 -4.98 -15.08 0.42
N LEU A 149 -5.70 -15.83 -0.42
CA LEU A 149 -6.18 -15.37 -1.71
C LEU A 149 -7.30 -14.31 -1.58
N LEU A 150 -8.15 -14.42 -0.55
CA LEU A 150 -9.26 -13.49 -0.31
C LEU A 150 -8.85 -12.22 0.47
N ARG A 151 -7.55 -12.01 0.72
CA ARG A 151 -7.08 -10.75 1.33
C ARG A 151 -7.16 -9.62 0.31
N ILE A 152 -7.77 -8.50 0.72
CA ILE A 152 -7.88 -7.27 -0.09
C ILE A 152 -6.58 -6.88 -0.82
N PRO A 153 -5.39 -6.85 -0.18
CA PRO A 153 -4.15 -6.53 -0.91
C PRO A 153 -3.79 -7.55 -1.99
N PHE A 154 -4.02 -8.84 -1.77
CA PHE A 154 -3.76 -9.85 -2.79
C PHE A 154 -4.70 -9.65 -3.99
N ILE A 155 -5.99 -9.40 -3.74
CA ILE A 155 -6.98 -9.14 -4.79
C ILE A 155 -6.60 -7.89 -5.58
N LEU A 156 -6.26 -6.78 -4.91
CA LEU A 156 -5.83 -5.54 -5.57
C LEU A 156 -4.56 -5.74 -6.40
N GLU A 157 -3.61 -6.52 -5.88
CA GLU A 157 -2.39 -6.85 -6.62
C GLU A 157 -2.71 -7.65 -7.89
N MET A 158 -3.55 -8.69 -7.77
CA MET A 158 -3.97 -9.51 -8.90
C MET A 158 -4.76 -8.71 -9.92
N LEU A 159 -5.66 -7.84 -9.48
CA LEU A 159 -6.43 -6.95 -10.35
C LEU A 159 -5.53 -6.05 -11.19
N ASN A 160 -4.44 -5.54 -10.61
CA ASN A 160 -3.54 -4.61 -11.29
C ASN A 160 -2.46 -5.31 -12.12
N THR A 161 -1.94 -6.46 -11.68
CA THR A 161 -0.79 -7.13 -12.32
C THR A 161 -1.19 -8.16 -13.38
N LEU A 162 -2.30 -8.89 -13.18
CA LEU A 162 -2.73 -9.91 -14.14
C LEU A 162 -3.02 -9.34 -15.53
N PRO A 163 -3.69 -8.18 -15.69
CA PRO A 163 -3.89 -7.59 -17.02
C PRO A 163 -2.57 -7.30 -17.74
N PHE A 164 -1.54 -6.81 -17.04
CA PHE A 164 -0.22 -6.58 -17.63
C PHE A 164 0.42 -7.86 -18.14
N PHE A 165 0.31 -8.96 -17.38
CA PHE A 165 0.82 -10.26 -17.80
C PHE A 165 0.12 -10.74 -19.09
N VAL A 166 -1.21 -10.58 -19.17
CA VAL A 166 -1.99 -10.92 -20.37
C VAL A 166 -1.56 -10.08 -21.58
N THR A 167 -1.21 -8.80 -21.40
CA THR A 167 -0.73 -7.94 -22.51
C THR A 167 0.59 -8.38 -23.14
N ILE A 168 1.37 -9.25 -22.48
CA ILE A 168 2.59 -9.83 -23.04
C ILE A 168 2.25 -10.81 -24.16
N PHE A 169 1.23 -11.65 -23.94
CA PHE A 169 0.82 -12.70 -24.88
C PHE A 169 -0.05 -12.16 -26.02
N TRP A 170 -0.81 -11.08 -25.77
CA TRP A 170 -1.76 -10.51 -26.71
C TRP A 170 -1.41 -9.05 -27.04
N PRO A 171 -0.73 -8.79 -28.17
CA PRO A 171 -0.37 -7.45 -28.62
C PRO A 171 -1.52 -6.42 -28.71
N PRO A 172 -2.76 -6.77 -29.16
CA PRO A 172 -3.83 -5.77 -29.23
C PRO A 172 -4.29 -5.29 -27.85
N LEU A 173 -4.10 -6.08 -26.78
CA LEU A 173 -4.52 -5.73 -25.43
C LEU A 173 -3.60 -4.70 -24.75
N ARG A 174 -2.48 -4.32 -25.38
CA ARG A 174 -1.55 -3.31 -24.83
C ARG A 174 -2.20 -1.96 -24.57
N ASN A 175 -3.21 -1.62 -25.38
CA ASN A 175 -3.94 -0.37 -25.29
C ASN A 175 -5.14 -0.45 -24.32
N VAL A 176 -5.38 -1.59 -23.67
CA VAL A 176 -6.46 -1.70 -22.69
C VAL A 176 -6.10 -0.90 -21.43
N PHE A 177 -7.06 -0.17 -20.92
CA PHE A 177 -6.93 0.55 -19.66
C PHE A 177 -6.77 -0.42 -18.49
N ILE A 178 -5.78 -0.13 -17.64
CA ILE A 178 -5.50 -0.87 -16.40
C ILE A 178 -5.50 0.16 -15.27
N PRO A 179 -6.26 -0.04 -14.17
CA PRO A 179 -6.39 0.93 -13.08
C PRO A 179 -5.18 0.93 -12.12
N VAL A 180 -3.98 1.17 -12.67
CA VAL A 180 -2.70 1.15 -11.93
C VAL A 180 -2.69 2.09 -10.73
N PHE A 181 -3.47 3.17 -10.77
CA PHE A 181 -3.58 4.13 -9.66
C PHE A 181 -4.04 3.47 -8.34
N LEU A 182 -4.71 2.31 -8.39
CA LEU A 182 -5.09 1.54 -7.20
C LEU A 182 -3.87 1.00 -6.42
N ASN A 183 -2.68 0.96 -7.04
CA ASN A 183 -1.43 0.63 -6.36
C ASN A 183 -1.06 1.61 -5.23
N CYS A 184 -1.69 2.80 -5.15
CA CYS A 184 -1.49 3.68 -4.01
C CYS A 184 -1.97 3.04 -2.69
N TRP A 185 -3.06 2.26 -2.72
CA TRP A 185 -3.57 1.56 -1.54
C TRP A 185 -2.63 0.42 -1.11
N LEU A 186 -2.04 -0.27 -2.08
CA LEU A 186 -0.98 -1.26 -1.85
C LEU A 186 0.27 -0.61 -1.25
N ALA A 187 0.68 0.56 -1.75
CA ALA A 187 1.78 1.34 -1.19
C ALA A 187 1.49 1.75 0.26
N LYS A 188 0.28 2.25 0.54
CA LYS A 188 -0.17 2.63 1.88
C LYS A 188 -0.16 1.43 2.83
N HIS A 189 -0.65 0.26 2.41
CA HIS A 189 -0.58 -0.93 3.24
C HIS A 189 0.86 -1.40 3.48
N ALA A 190 1.71 -1.38 2.46
CA ALA A 190 3.14 -1.70 2.61
C ALA A 190 3.84 -0.75 3.59
N LEU A 191 3.48 0.54 3.53
CA LEU A 191 3.98 1.58 4.41
C LEU A 191 3.50 1.40 5.86
N GLU A 192 2.23 1.08 6.08
CA GLU A 192 1.71 0.74 7.42
C GLU A 192 2.47 -0.44 8.04
N ASN A 193 2.66 -1.50 7.25
CA ASN A 193 3.43 -2.67 7.67
C ASN A 193 4.88 -2.29 7.99
N MET A 194 5.50 -1.40 7.21
CA MET A 194 6.86 -0.92 7.47
C MET A 194 6.94 -0.10 8.76
N ILE A 195 5.99 0.80 9.00
CA ILE A 195 5.93 1.62 10.22
C ILE A 195 5.76 0.75 11.46
N ASN A 196 4.90 -0.28 11.39
CA ASN A 196 4.70 -1.21 12.50
C ASN A 196 5.97 -2.01 12.83
N ASP A 197 6.70 -2.46 11.80
CA ASP A 197 8.00 -3.12 11.98
C ASP A 197 9.05 -2.15 12.56
N LEU A 198 9.07 -0.90 12.10
CA LEU A 198 9.98 0.13 12.57
C LEU A 198 9.70 0.50 14.04
N HIS A 199 8.42 0.61 14.42
CA HIS A 199 8.00 0.84 15.78
C HIS A 199 8.44 -0.30 16.71
N ARG A 200 8.36 -1.54 16.24
CA ARG A 200 8.87 -2.72 16.97
C ARG A 200 10.41 -2.73 17.05
N ALA A 201 11.09 -2.19 16.04
CA ALA A 201 12.55 -2.17 15.93
C ALA A 201 13.23 -1.12 16.79
N ILE A 202 12.69 0.09 16.71
CA ILE A 202 13.30 1.30 17.23
C ILE A 202 12.50 1.67 18.46
N GLN A 203 12.89 1.08 19.58
CA GLN A 203 12.33 1.35 20.92
C GLN A 203 12.56 2.80 21.39
N ARG A 204 13.26 3.61 20.58
CA ARG A 204 13.55 5.04 20.78
C ARG A 204 13.53 5.77 19.45
N THR A 205 12.47 6.52 19.11
CA THR A 205 12.60 7.95 18.69
C THR A 205 11.32 8.64 18.20
N HIS A 206 10.20 7.97 17.92
CA HIS A 206 8.95 8.68 17.57
C HIS A 206 7.75 8.11 18.32
N SER A 207 6.94 9.00 18.90
CA SER A 207 5.72 8.67 19.62
C SER A 207 4.78 7.86 18.74
N ALA A 208 4.12 6.82 19.28
CA ALA A 208 3.08 6.06 18.57
C ALA A 208 2.03 6.97 17.91
N MET A 209 1.84 8.16 18.48
CA MET A 209 1.08 9.29 17.92
C MET A 209 1.52 9.71 16.52
N PHE A 210 2.82 9.88 16.29
CA PHE A 210 3.35 10.31 15.00
C PHE A 210 3.04 9.29 13.90
N ASN A 211 3.15 7.99 14.21
CA ASN A 211 2.82 6.92 13.28
C ASN A 211 1.34 6.95 12.87
N GLN A 212 0.43 7.19 13.82
CA GLN A 212 -1.01 7.26 13.54
C GLN A 212 -1.36 8.48 12.67
N VAL A 213 -0.80 9.65 12.97
CA VAL A 213 -0.98 10.86 12.17
C VAL A 213 -0.40 10.67 10.76
N PHE A 214 0.75 10.03 10.64
CA PHE A 214 1.36 9.73 9.34
C PHE A 214 0.47 8.82 8.49
N ILE A 215 -0.10 7.77 9.10
CA ILE A 215 -1.04 6.86 8.42
C ILE A 215 -2.28 7.61 7.94
N LEU A 216 -2.85 8.49 8.77
CA LEU A 216 -3.99 9.36 8.39
C LEU A 216 -3.64 10.25 7.19
N ILE A 217 -2.46 10.87 7.17
CA ILE A 217 -2.03 11.70 6.04
C ILE A 217 -1.88 10.83 4.78
N CYS A 218 -1.28 9.64 4.90
CA CYS A 218 -1.18 8.70 3.77
C CYS A 218 -2.55 8.23 3.27
N THR A 219 -3.53 7.98 4.15
CA THR A 219 -4.89 7.58 3.74
C THR A 219 -5.57 8.71 2.96
N LEU A 220 -5.47 9.94 3.46
CA LEU A 220 -5.97 11.14 2.80
C LEU A 220 -5.36 11.32 1.40
N ILE A 221 -4.03 11.22 1.28
CA ILE A 221 -3.33 11.34 -0.01
C ILE A 221 -3.77 10.25 -0.98
N CYS A 222 -3.90 8.99 -0.53
CA CYS A 222 -4.36 7.89 -1.38
C CYS A 222 -5.80 8.11 -1.86
N LEU A 223 -6.67 8.61 -0.98
CA LEU A 223 -8.06 8.90 -1.30
C LEU A 223 -8.15 10.05 -2.33
N MET A 224 -7.40 11.14 -2.13
CA MET A 224 -7.31 12.24 -3.12
C MET A 224 -6.81 11.70 -4.46
N PHE A 225 -5.71 10.95 -4.46
CA PHE A 225 -5.06 10.45 -5.67
C PHE A 225 -5.98 9.55 -6.50
N THR A 226 -6.71 8.63 -5.83
CA THR A 226 -7.67 7.75 -6.51
C THR A 226 -8.88 8.49 -7.06
N CYS A 227 -9.38 9.52 -6.36
CA CYS A 227 -10.42 10.42 -6.89
C CYS A 227 -9.94 11.14 -8.16
N ILE A 228 -8.76 11.77 -8.11
CA ILE A 228 -8.21 12.55 -9.23
C ILE A 228 -8.03 11.66 -10.46
N CYS A 229 -7.38 10.51 -10.28
CA CYS A 229 -7.13 9.58 -11.38
C CYS A 229 -8.43 8.96 -11.93
N GLY A 230 -9.38 8.64 -11.06
CA GLY A 230 -10.66 8.05 -11.45
C GLY A 230 -11.53 9.00 -12.27
N ILE A 231 -11.67 10.25 -11.82
CA ILE A 231 -12.46 11.27 -12.51
C ILE A 231 -11.81 11.65 -13.83
N GLN A 232 -10.51 11.93 -13.83
CA GLN A 232 -9.77 12.25 -15.05
C GLN A 232 -9.93 11.15 -16.11
N HIS A 233 -9.88 9.89 -15.70
CA HIS A 233 -10.01 8.77 -16.63
C HIS A 233 -11.44 8.62 -17.17
N LEU A 234 -12.45 8.69 -16.32
CA LEU A 234 -13.85 8.53 -16.73
C LEU A 234 -14.35 9.71 -17.57
N GLU A 235 -13.95 10.94 -17.24
CA GLU A 235 -14.33 12.15 -17.97
C GLU A 235 -13.64 12.30 -19.33
N ARG A 236 -12.76 11.36 -19.70
CA ARG A 236 -12.22 11.27 -21.06
C ARG A 236 -13.30 11.02 -22.12
N ALA A 237 -14.40 10.34 -21.76
CA ALA A 237 -15.54 10.14 -22.66
C ALA A 237 -16.49 11.35 -22.74
N GLY A 238 -16.32 12.34 -21.86
CA GLY A 238 -17.18 13.51 -21.74
C GLY A 238 -16.45 14.77 -22.17
N ASN A 239 -16.01 15.55 -21.19
CA ASN A 239 -15.41 16.87 -21.42
C ASN A 239 -13.88 16.89 -21.45
N ASN A 240 -13.21 15.72 -21.38
CA ASN A 240 -11.75 15.59 -21.32
C ASN A 240 -11.11 16.54 -20.29
N LEU A 241 -11.44 16.34 -19.00
CA LEU A 241 -10.87 17.14 -17.91
C LEU A 241 -9.35 16.93 -17.81
N THR A 242 -8.61 18.01 -17.57
CA THR A 242 -7.18 17.91 -17.28
C THR A 242 -6.94 17.32 -15.89
N LEU A 243 -5.70 16.90 -15.61
CA LEU A 243 -5.31 16.47 -14.25
C LEU A 243 -5.52 17.58 -13.21
N PHE A 244 -5.27 18.84 -13.59
CA PHE A 244 -5.40 19.98 -12.70
C PHE A 244 -6.87 20.30 -12.40
N ASP A 245 -7.76 20.22 -13.39
CA ASP A 245 -9.21 20.40 -13.16
C ASP A 245 -9.76 19.31 -12.24
N SER A 246 -9.29 18.08 -12.44
CA SER A 246 -9.67 16.93 -11.60
C SER A 246 -9.14 17.06 -10.17
N LEU A 247 -7.92 17.60 -10.00
CA LEU A 247 -7.34 17.92 -8.70
C LEU A 247 -8.14 19.01 -7.98
N TYR A 248 -8.47 20.09 -8.67
CA TYR A 248 -9.31 21.16 -8.14
C TYR A 248 -10.67 20.60 -7.69
N PHE A 249 -11.33 19.82 -8.55
CA PHE A 249 -12.61 19.19 -8.23
C PHE A 249 -12.52 18.30 -6.98
N CYS A 250 -11.53 17.41 -6.89
CA CYS A 250 -11.40 16.53 -5.73
C CYS A 250 -11.15 17.34 -4.45
N ILE A 251 -10.27 18.35 -4.46
CA ILE A 251 -10.01 19.20 -3.26
C ILE A 251 -11.29 19.92 -2.83
N VAL A 252 -12.03 20.53 -3.76
CA VAL A 252 -13.29 21.24 -3.48
C VAL A 252 -14.37 20.28 -2.94
N THR A 253 -14.38 19.04 -3.44
CA THR A 253 -15.34 18.01 -3.02
C THR A 253 -15.02 17.47 -1.62
N PHE A 254 -13.75 17.14 -1.36
CA PHE A 254 -13.34 16.61 -0.06
C PHE A 254 -13.29 17.66 1.04
N SER A 255 -13.09 18.93 0.69
CA SER A 255 -13.28 20.05 1.63
C SER A 255 -14.76 20.37 1.88
N THR A 256 -15.70 19.67 1.22
CA THR A 256 -17.16 19.88 1.30
C THR A 256 -17.62 21.28 0.89
N VAL A 257 -16.78 22.00 0.12
CA VAL A 257 -17.10 23.37 -0.37
C VAL A 257 -18.09 23.31 -1.54
N GLY A 258 -17.82 22.47 -2.54
CA GLY A 258 -18.75 22.18 -3.63
C GLY A 258 -19.15 23.39 -4.49
N PHE A 259 -18.19 24.13 -5.06
CA PHE A 259 -18.49 25.29 -5.93
C PHE A 259 -19.33 24.96 -7.16
N GLY A 260 -19.21 23.74 -7.72
CA GLY A 260 -20.02 23.26 -8.84
C GLY A 260 -19.63 23.81 -10.22
N ASP A 261 -18.48 24.45 -10.33
CA ASP A 261 -17.88 24.97 -11.57
C ASP A 261 -17.31 23.86 -12.45
N VAL A 262 -16.63 22.87 -11.85
CA VAL A 262 -16.23 21.62 -12.50
C VAL A 262 -17.15 20.52 -11.97
N THR A 263 -17.82 19.78 -12.87
CA THR A 263 -18.74 18.70 -12.48
C THR A 263 -18.64 17.51 -13.43
N PRO A 264 -18.78 16.27 -12.91
CA PRO A 264 -18.83 15.08 -13.74
C PRO A 264 -20.15 15.04 -14.53
N LYS A 265 -20.05 14.96 -15.86
CA LYS A 265 -21.23 14.98 -16.75
C LYS A 265 -21.74 13.58 -17.08
N ILE A 266 -20.94 12.56 -16.82
CA ILE A 266 -21.19 11.20 -17.26
C ILE A 266 -21.68 10.33 -16.09
N TRP A 267 -22.59 9.40 -16.35
CA TRP A 267 -23.12 8.49 -15.32
C TRP A 267 -22.05 7.70 -14.51
N PRO A 268 -21.01 7.06 -15.12
CA PRO A 268 -20.01 6.34 -14.34
C PRO A 268 -19.12 7.27 -13.51
N SER A 269 -18.82 8.49 -13.97
CA SER A 269 -18.05 9.46 -13.17
C SER A 269 -18.88 9.99 -12.00
N GLN A 270 -20.17 10.23 -12.19
CA GLN A 270 -21.09 10.57 -11.10
C GLN A 270 -21.18 9.47 -10.05
N LEU A 271 -21.33 8.21 -10.48
CA LEU A 271 -21.35 7.06 -9.57
C LEU A 271 -20.04 6.93 -8.78
N LEU A 272 -18.90 7.11 -9.45
CA LEU A 272 -17.59 7.09 -8.79
C LEU A 272 -17.49 8.17 -7.70
N VAL A 273 -17.92 9.41 -7.99
CA VAL A 273 -17.89 10.50 -7.01
C VAL A 273 -18.75 10.19 -5.79
N VAL A 274 -19.97 9.67 -5.98
CA VAL A 274 -20.84 9.26 -4.87
C VAL A 274 -20.16 8.20 -4.01
N ILE A 275 -19.59 7.16 -4.62
CA ILE A 275 -18.87 6.10 -3.89
C ILE A 275 -17.68 6.68 -3.12
N MET A 276 -16.89 7.54 -3.74
CA MET A 276 -15.71 8.14 -3.10
C MET A 276 -16.08 9.05 -1.92
N ILE A 277 -17.18 9.80 -2.00
CA ILE A 277 -17.70 10.60 -0.89
C ILE A 277 -18.14 9.68 0.25
N CYS A 278 -18.91 8.61 -0.03
CA CYS A 278 -19.31 7.65 1.01
C CYS A 278 -18.10 7.00 1.69
N VAL A 279 -17.10 6.58 0.93
CA VAL A 279 -15.85 6.01 1.47
C VAL A 279 -15.12 7.04 2.35
N ALA A 280 -14.98 8.29 1.90
CA ALA A 280 -14.35 9.34 2.68
C ALA A 280 -15.10 9.62 4.00
N LEU A 281 -16.42 9.72 3.95
CA LEU A 281 -17.24 9.96 5.15
C LEU A 281 -17.19 8.81 6.16
N ILE A 282 -16.90 7.58 5.74
CA ILE A 282 -16.71 6.44 6.65
C ILE A 282 -15.27 6.39 7.17
N VAL A 283 -14.29 6.52 6.28
CA VAL A 283 -12.88 6.31 6.62
C VAL A 283 -12.33 7.47 7.46
N LEU A 284 -12.65 8.73 7.13
CA LEU A 284 -12.07 9.88 7.82
C LEU A 284 -12.44 9.95 9.30
N PRO A 285 -13.72 9.79 9.71
CA PRO A 285 -14.07 9.81 11.13
C PRO A 285 -13.41 8.69 11.91
N ILE A 286 -13.37 7.46 11.38
CA ILE A 286 -12.72 6.31 12.04
C ILE A 286 -11.25 6.60 12.33
N GLN A 287 -10.54 7.18 11.36
CA GLN A 287 -9.12 7.51 11.51
C GLN A 287 -8.91 8.66 12.50
N VAL A 288 -9.75 9.70 12.46
CA VAL A 288 -9.69 10.82 13.42
C VAL A 288 -9.97 10.33 14.84
N THR A 289 -11.02 9.53 15.06
CA THR A 289 -11.33 8.96 16.38
C THR A 289 -10.17 8.12 16.91
N THR A 290 -9.52 7.34 16.05
CA THR A 290 -8.34 6.56 16.43
C THR A 290 -7.21 7.45 16.91
N VAL A 291 -6.87 8.52 16.17
CA VAL A 291 -5.84 9.49 16.57
C VAL A 291 -6.20 10.19 17.88
N THR A 292 -7.45 10.62 18.06
CA THR A 292 -7.92 11.27 19.29
C THR A 292 -7.83 10.34 20.50
N LEU A 293 -8.16 9.06 20.34
CA LEU A 293 -8.04 8.06 21.41
C LEU A 293 -6.58 7.85 21.81
N TRP A 294 -5.66 7.76 20.85
CA TRP A 294 -4.25 7.68 21.16
C TRP A 294 -3.74 8.94 21.88
N LEU A 295 -4.25 10.12 21.50
CA LEU A 295 -3.87 11.38 22.11
C LEU A 295 -4.33 11.47 23.57
N SER A 296 -5.56 11.03 23.87
CA SER A 296 -6.09 11.04 25.23
C SER A 296 -5.35 10.05 26.15
N VAL A 297 -5.00 8.86 25.63
CA VAL A 297 -4.18 7.88 26.36
C VAL A 297 -2.78 8.44 26.65
N PHE A 298 -2.18 9.14 25.68
CA PHE A 298 -0.89 9.80 25.86
C PHE A 298 -0.96 10.92 26.93
N GLN A 299 -2.02 11.74 26.91
CA GLN A 299 -2.24 12.77 27.92
C GLN A 299 -2.41 12.17 29.34
N ALA A 300 -3.06 11.02 29.47
CA ALA A 300 -3.23 10.33 30.75
C ALA A 300 -1.91 9.79 31.34
N HIS A 301 -0.89 9.53 30.51
CA HIS A 301 0.44 9.10 30.95
C HIS A 301 1.39 10.26 31.30
N LEU A 302 1.05 11.51 30.95
CA LEU A 302 1.83 12.67 31.36
C LEU A 302 1.48 13.02 32.82
N PRO A 303 2.47 13.14 33.72
CA PRO A 303 2.20 13.54 35.09
C PRO A 303 1.61 14.96 35.13
N PRO A 304 0.73 15.28 36.11
CA PRO A 304 -0.08 16.50 36.14
C PRO A 304 0.69 17.84 36.29
N TYR A 305 2.02 17.86 36.16
CA TYR A 305 2.84 19.06 36.40
C TYR A 305 2.74 20.13 35.29
N SER A 306 2.30 19.78 34.08
CA SER A 306 2.14 20.74 32.98
C SER A 306 0.79 21.48 32.96
N LEU A 307 -0.26 20.93 33.59
CA LEU A 307 -1.56 21.61 33.72
C LEU A 307 -1.56 22.67 34.85
N VAL A 308 -0.70 22.51 35.87
CA VAL A 308 -0.57 23.48 36.96
C VAL A 308 0.07 24.79 36.49
N LEU A 309 0.98 24.77 35.52
CA LEU A 309 1.64 25.98 35.01
C LEU A 309 0.70 26.86 34.15
N SER A 310 -0.22 26.25 33.39
CA SER A 310 -1.23 27.00 32.64
C SER A 310 -2.29 27.61 33.59
N ALA A 311 -2.70 26.89 34.63
CA ALA A 311 -3.65 27.41 35.63
C ALA A 311 -3.03 28.46 36.57
N SER A 312 -1.73 28.37 36.90
CA SER A 312 -1.03 29.36 37.74
C SER A 312 -0.79 30.67 37.02
N SER A 313 -0.56 30.67 35.69
CA SER A 313 -0.36 31.91 34.93
C SER A 313 -1.66 32.71 34.75
N SER A 314 -2.83 32.05 34.82
CA SER A 314 -4.13 32.73 34.73
C SER A 314 -4.62 33.34 36.05
N LYS A 315 -4.01 32.99 37.19
CA LYS A 315 -4.32 33.58 38.51
C LYS A 315 -3.34 34.69 38.94
N ALA A 316 -2.37 35.04 38.10
CA ALA A 316 -1.35 36.05 38.38
C ALA A 316 -1.56 37.37 37.60
N LYS A 317 -2.79 37.66 37.16
CA LYS A 317 -3.17 38.95 36.59
C LYS A 317 -4.41 39.52 37.25
#